data_AF-A0A255RCW4-F1
#
_entry.id   AF-A0A255RCW4-F1
#
_cell.length_a   1.000
_cell.length_b   1.000
_cell.length_c   1.000
_cell.angle_alpha   90.00
_cell.angle_beta   90.00
_cell.angle_gamma   90.00
#
_symmetry.space_group_name_H-M   'P 1'
#
loop_
_entity.id
_entity.type
_entity.pdbx_description
1 polymer ?
#
loop_
_entity_poly.entity_id
_entity_poly.type
_entity_poly.pdbx_seq_one_letter_code
_entity_poly.pdbx_strand_id
1 'polypeptide(L)'
;MGCLIVTFGHPKRRCWKVPMVSAVHSETILNNWPLAAVTVARRVAESVRIRKSSMVRDANRAKMMAETLPPQRTFERLHERSCHRLWGYAFLLWLMMSTASYSQPTSDSQSTWVIALHGGAGALPRSLPPEVVARYRNSLDRALQCGIDVLSKGGKSLDAVTATVVALENDPMFNAGRGAVFNARGFHELDASIMDGQTLEGGGVAGLQRIRNPILAARLVMDDSHHVLISGEEADAFAENGGCATVEQSYYYTEKRWQQLQRALPLMKLDPLSSPAYPIPTDLGPDNNPEGDTGETVGCVALDVHGNLAAATSTGGRTAKRFGRIGDSPILGAGTYADNNTAAISGTGIGEEYIRHSIAARVSLRMELANNTLEEACKNCLEQVLRPNDGGLIAVDYEGNLFLGTNTPTMSRAWAHSDGRRECAIWDEPLLPKSN
;
A
#
# COMPACT_ATOMS: atom_id res chain seq x y z
N MET A 1 65.39 18.01 36.44
CA MET A 1 65.13 17.31 37.72
C MET A 1 63.61 17.18 37.83
N GLY A 2 62.97 16.01 37.79
CA GLY A 2 63.43 14.64 37.96
C GLY A 2 62.60 13.95 39.04
N CYS A 3 61.96 12.84 38.65
CA CYS A 3 61.40 11.72 39.42
C CYS A 3 60.29 11.98 40.48
N LEU A 4 59.14 11.27 40.51
CA LEU A 4 58.80 9.83 40.32
C LEU A 4 58.89 9.01 41.62
N ILE A 5 57.72 8.55 42.08
CA ILE A 5 57.40 7.29 42.79
C ILE A 5 55.89 7.08 42.47
N VAL A 6 55.35 6.12 41.70
CA VAL A 6 55.48 4.66 41.47
C VAL A 6 55.10 3.77 42.65
N THR A 7 53.94 3.10 42.50
CA THR A 7 53.73 1.62 42.59
C THR A 7 52.33 1.30 42.01
N PHE A 8 52.20 0.67 40.83
CA PHE A 8 52.05 -0.78 40.51
C PHE A 8 50.85 -1.48 41.22
N GLY A 9 49.97 -2.24 40.55
CA GLY A 9 50.00 -2.69 39.16
C GLY A 9 48.80 -3.52 38.66
N HIS A 10 48.93 -3.76 37.35
CA HIS A 10 48.38 -4.77 36.44
C HIS A 10 46.90 -4.82 35.96
N PRO A 11 46.69 -4.90 34.62
CA PRO A 11 45.38 -5.06 33.98
C PRO A 11 45.14 -6.52 33.53
N LYS A 12 43.90 -7.01 33.61
CA LYS A 12 43.46 -8.18 32.84
C LYS A 12 42.53 -7.76 31.71
N ARG A 13 43.11 -7.53 30.53
CA ARG A 13 42.40 -7.63 29.25
C ARG A 13 42.21 -9.12 28.95
N ARG A 14 40.96 -9.59 28.81
CA ARG A 14 40.71 -10.89 28.18
C ARG A 14 40.61 -10.69 26.68
N CYS A 15 41.71 -11.00 25.98
CA CYS A 15 41.68 -11.45 24.60
C CYS A 15 40.90 -12.77 24.54
N TRP A 16 39.87 -12.86 23.70
CA TRP A 16 39.40 -14.14 23.23
C TRP A 16 40.30 -14.59 22.08
N LYS A 17 41.29 -15.44 22.40
CA LYS A 17 41.95 -16.31 21.43
C LYS A 17 40.93 -17.35 20.98
N VAL A 18 40.66 -17.42 19.69
CA VAL A 18 40.01 -18.58 19.06
C VAL A 18 41.03 -19.72 19.01
N PRO A 19 40.81 -20.87 19.68
CA PRO A 19 41.59 -22.05 19.40
C PRO A 19 41.01 -22.74 18.16
N MET A 20 41.87 -23.09 17.21
CA MET A 20 41.61 -24.21 16.31
C MET A 20 41.32 -25.45 17.16
N VAL A 21 40.15 -26.06 16.99
CA VAL A 21 39.89 -27.43 17.41
C VAL A 21 39.38 -28.21 16.20
N SER A 22 40.11 -29.28 15.92
CA SER A 22 39.86 -30.31 14.94
C SER A 22 38.47 -30.92 15.05
N ALA A 23 37.89 -31.25 13.90
CA ALA A 23 36.78 -32.19 13.77
C ALA A 23 37.01 -33.44 14.62
N VAL A 24 36.08 -33.79 15.52
CA VAL A 24 35.33 -35.08 15.59
C VAL A 24 34.17 -34.91 16.59
N HIS A 25 33.02 -35.54 16.30
CA HIS A 25 31.83 -35.79 17.14
C HIS A 25 30.74 -34.69 17.22
N SER A 26 29.73 -34.82 16.36
CA SER A 26 28.40 -34.21 16.53
C SER A 26 27.31 -35.27 16.30
N GLU A 27 27.02 -36.08 17.32
CA GLU A 27 25.77 -36.84 17.45
C GLU A 27 25.07 -36.44 18.74
N THR A 28 24.63 -35.18 18.87
CA THR A 28 23.52 -34.82 19.76
C THR A 28 23.03 -33.43 19.38
N ILE A 29 21.72 -33.25 19.30
CA ILE A 29 20.92 -32.09 18.83
C ILE A 29 20.28 -32.36 17.46
N LEU A 30 19.37 -33.35 17.41
CA LEU A 30 18.43 -33.54 16.30
C LEU A 30 17.10 -34.22 16.75
N ASN A 31 16.70 -34.09 18.02
CA ASN A 31 15.56 -34.85 18.56
C ASN A 31 14.26 -34.07 18.82
N ASN A 32 14.09 -32.83 18.32
CA ASN A 32 12.84 -32.08 18.56
C ASN A 32 12.24 -31.39 17.31
N TRP A 33 12.44 -31.95 16.12
CA TRP A 33 11.73 -31.49 14.91
C TRP A 33 10.70 -32.54 14.47
N PRO A 34 9.50 -32.14 14.02
CA PRO A 34 8.53 -33.08 13.47
C PRO A 34 9.13 -33.80 12.25
N LEU A 35 8.92 -35.12 12.15
CA LEU A 35 9.55 -36.04 11.19
C LEU A 35 9.50 -35.57 9.71
N ALA A 36 8.48 -34.79 9.36
CA ALA A 36 8.30 -34.20 8.03
C ALA A 36 9.37 -33.14 7.69
N ALA A 37 9.79 -32.31 8.67
CA ALA A 37 10.73 -31.21 8.44
C ALA A 37 12.18 -31.71 8.24
N VAL A 38 12.57 -32.79 8.92
CA VAL A 38 13.88 -33.44 8.76
C VAL A 38 14.00 -34.12 7.39
N THR A 39 12.90 -34.67 6.88
CA THR A 39 12.86 -35.36 5.58
C THR A 39 12.95 -34.37 4.41
N VAL A 40 12.30 -33.21 4.51
CA VAL A 40 12.38 -32.14 3.50
C VAL A 40 13.77 -31.50 3.50
N ALA A 41 14.34 -31.19 4.67
CA ALA A 41 15.69 -30.61 4.76
C ALA A 41 16.78 -31.55 4.20
N ARG A 42 16.67 -32.87 4.44
CA ARG A 42 17.56 -33.87 3.82
C ARG A 42 17.42 -33.92 2.30
N ARG A 43 16.20 -33.93 1.76
CA ARG A 43 15.96 -33.95 0.30
C ARG A 43 16.44 -32.70 -0.41
N VAL A 44 16.32 -31.52 0.23
CA VAL A 44 16.83 -30.25 -0.31
C VAL A 44 18.35 -30.23 -0.30
N ALA A 45 19.00 -30.64 0.80
CA ALA A 45 20.47 -30.70 0.87
C ALA A 45 21.08 -31.70 -0.13
N GLU A 46 20.41 -32.84 -0.35
CA GLU A 46 20.84 -33.87 -1.29
C GLU A 46 20.65 -33.42 -2.75
N SER A 47 19.56 -32.71 -3.05
CA SER A 47 19.30 -32.10 -4.38
C SER A 47 20.29 -30.99 -4.73
N VAL A 48 20.67 -30.15 -3.76
CA VAL A 48 21.70 -29.09 -3.93
C VAL A 48 23.09 -29.69 -4.13
N ARG A 49 23.41 -30.81 -3.45
CA ARG A 49 24.68 -31.52 -3.61
C ARG A 49 24.78 -32.25 -4.95
N ILE A 50 23.69 -32.85 -5.43
CA ILE A 50 23.63 -33.51 -6.74
C ILE A 50 23.79 -32.48 -7.88
N ARG A 51 23.09 -31.33 -7.81
CA ARG A 51 23.19 -30.25 -8.83
C ARG A 51 24.58 -29.61 -8.92
N LYS A 52 25.29 -29.40 -7.80
CA LYS A 52 26.69 -28.91 -7.84
C LYS A 52 27.66 -29.94 -8.46
N SER A 53 27.40 -31.24 -8.27
CA SER A 53 28.26 -32.29 -8.84
C SER A 53 28.06 -32.54 -10.34
N SER A 54 26.87 -32.23 -10.89
CA SER A 54 26.62 -32.35 -12.35
C SER A 54 27.17 -31.14 -13.10
N MET A 55 26.97 -29.92 -12.59
CA MET A 55 27.53 -28.69 -13.19
C MET A 55 29.06 -28.72 -13.31
N VAL A 56 29.77 -29.24 -12.29
CA VAL A 56 31.23 -29.36 -12.33
C VAL A 56 31.71 -30.47 -13.29
N ARG A 57 30.91 -31.53 -13.48
CA ARG A 57 31.21 -32.60 -14.45
C ARG A 57 30.95 -32.15 -15.89
N ASP A 58 29.88 -31.40 -16.12
CA ASP A 58 29.53 -30.90 -17.46
C ASP A 58 30.48 -29.78 -17.91
N ALA A 59 30.91 -28.91 -16.98
CA ALA A 59 31.93 -27.90 -17.26
C ALA A 59 33.30 -28.52 -17.59
N ASN A 60 33.71 -29.58 -16.88
CA ASN A 60 34.97 -30.28 -17.18
C ASN A 60 34.90 -31.10 -18.48
N ARG A 61 33.71 -31.61 -18.86
CA ARG A 61 33.48 -32.34 -20.12
C ARG A 61 33.47 -31.40 -21.33
N ALA A 62 32.90 -30.20 -21.20
CA ALA A 62 32.96 -29.15 -22.22
C ALA A 62 34.39 -28.63 -22.43
N LYS A 63 35.19 -28.56 -21.36
CA LYS A 63 36.61 -28.16 -21.43
C LYS A 63 37.49 -29.23 -22.10
N MET A 64 37.22 -30.51 -21.85
CA MET A 64 37.92 -31.63 -22.52
C MET A 64 37.57 -31.77 -24.00
N MET A 65 36.38 -31.37 -24.43
CA MET A 65 35.97 -31.42 -25.85
C MET A 65 36.52 -30.26 -26.70
N ALA A 66 36.96 -29.16 -26.07
CA ALA A 66 37.52 -28.01 -26.76
C ALA A 66 39.02 -28.14 -27.10
N GLU A 67 39.74 -29.11 -26.52
CA GLU A 67 41.20 -29.25 -26.66
C GLU A 67 41.67 -30.39 -27.57
N THR A 68 40.78 -31.06 -28.31
CA THR A 68 41.16 -32.09 -29.29
C THR A 68 40.53 -31.85 -30.65
N LEU A 69 41.10 -30.93 -31.44
CA LEU A 69 40.83 -30.82 -32.87
C LEU A 69 42.17 -30.77 -33.64
N PRO A 70 42.46 -31.75 -34.51
CA PRO A 70 43.60 -31.68 -35.43
C PRO A 70 43.28 -30.82 -36.68
N PRO A 71 44.30 -30.34 -37.41
CA PRO A 71 44.14 -29.27 -38.39
C PRO A 71 43.51 -29.75 -39.72
N GLN A 72 42.81 -28.82 -40.35
CA GLN A 72 42.17 -28.92 -41.66
C GLN A 72 43.13 -29.42 -42.76
N ARG A 73 42.72 -30.47 -43.49
CA ARG A 73 43.11 -30.68 -44.90
C ARG A 73 41.98 -31.36 -45.69
N THR A 74 41.50 -30.61 -46.69
CA THR A 74 41.03 -31.04 -48.02
C THR A 74 40.12 -32.28 -48.11
N PHE A 75 38.82 -32.02 -48.24
CA PHE A 75 37.88 -32.95 -48.89
C PHE A 75 37.00 -32.15 -49.86
N GLU A 76 37.60 -31.74 -50.98
CA GLU A 76 36.85 -31.43 -52.19
C GLU A 76 36.49 -32.75 -52.88
N ARG A 77 35.29 -32.79 -53.49
CA ARG A 77 34.70 -33.89 -54.27
C ARG A 77 34.00 -34.97 -53.45
N LEU A 78 32.73 -34.72 -53.12
CA LEU A 78 31.59 -35.63 -53.25
C LEU A 78 30.38 -35.02 -52.53
N HIS A 79 29.81 -33.91 -53.02
CA HIS A 79 28.52 -33.45 -52.50
C HIS A 79 27.67 -32.63 -53.48
N GLU A 80 27.73 -32.95 -54.77
CA GLU A 80 27.06 -32.14 -55.81
C GLU A 80 25.71 -32.69 -56.29
N ARG A 81 25.13 -33.70 -55.63
CA ARG A 81 23.82 -34.26 -56.06
C ARG A 81 22.69 -34.28 -55.02
N SER A 82 22.91 -33.74 -53.82
CA SER A 82 21.85 -33.66 -52.79
C SER A 82 21.45 -32.23 -52.39
N CYS A 83 22.16 -31.19 -52.85
CA CYS A 83 21.89 -29.79 -52.47
C CYS A 83 20.68 -29.17 -53.20
N HIS A 84 20.35 -29.61 -54.42
CA HIS A 84 19.23 -29.04 -55.18
C HIS A 84 17.85 -29.40 -54.64
N ARG A 85 17.69 -30.54 -53.96
CA ARG A 85 16.43 -30.90 -53.30
C ARG A 85 16.22 -30.15 -51.99
N LEU A 86 17.28 -29.93 -51.20
CA LEU A 86 17.20 -29.21 -49.94
C LEU A 86 16.99 -27.70 -50.12
N TRP A 87 17.57 -27.10 -51.17
CA TRP A 87 17.31 -25.70 -51.51
C TRP A 87 15.89 -25.45 -52.02
N GLY A 88 15.29 -26.41 -52.73
CA GLY A 88 13.89 -26.30 -53.18
C GLY A 88 12.88 -26.26 -52.02
N TYR A 89 13.09 -27.08 -50.98
CA TYR A 89 12.24 -27.05 -49.78
C TYR A 89 12.47 -25.81 -48.91
N ALA A 90 13.71 -25.33 -48.81
CA ALA A 90 14.02 -24.08 -48.10
C ALA A 90 13.39 -22.86 -48.80
N PHE A 91 13.37 -22.84 -50.13
CA PHE A 91 12.76 -21.76 -50.91
C PHE A 91 11.22 -21.77 -50.83
N LEU A 92 10.58 -22.94 -50.80
CA LEU A 92 9.14 -23.08 -50.59
C LEU A 92 8.71 -22.73 -49.15
N LEU A 93 9.51 -23.07 -48.14
CA LEU A 93 9.30 -22.63 -46.76
C LEU A 93 9.49 -21.11 -46.61
N TRP A 94 10.47 -20.52 -47.30
CA TRP A 94 10.67 -19.07 -47.34
C TRP A 94 9.51 -18.35 -48.05
N LEU A 95 8.97 -18.91 -49.15
CA LEU A 95 7.80 -18.36 -49.83
C LEU A 95 6.52 -18.47 -48.99
N MET A 96 6.35 -19.55 -48.21
CA MET A 96 5.22 -19.72 -47.29
C MET A 96 5.31 -18.83 -46.03
N MET A 97 6.53 -18.47 -45.60
CA MET A 97 6.71 -17.49 -44.51
C MET A 97 6.57 -16.04 -44.97
N SER A 98 6.59 -15.77 -46.28
CA SER A 98 6.50 -14.41 -46.85
C SER A 98 5.06 -13.90 -47.02
N THR A 99 4.04 -14.74 -46.78
CA THR A 99 2.62 -14.33 -46.73
C THR A 99 2.07 -14.26 -45.31
N ALA A 100 2.90 -14.47 -44.29
CA ALA A 100 2.54 -14.09 -42.94
C ALA A 100 2.67 -12.57 -42.86
N SER A 101 1.56 -11.87 -43.12
CA SER A 101 1.41 -10.47 -42.77
C SER A 101 1.85 -10.32 -41.32
N TYR A 102 3.03 -9.74 -41.10
CA TYR A 102 3.48 -9.35 -39.79
C TYR A 102 2.58 -8.17 -39.40
N SER A 103 1.42 -8.50 -38.84
CA SER A 103 0.61 -7.54 -38.13
C SER A 103 1.48 -7.08 -36.99
N GLN A 104 2.11 -5.91 -37.16
CA GLN A 104 2.57 -5.13 -36.02
C GLN A 104 1.37 -5.07 -35.08
N PRO A 105 1.48 -5.52 -33.81
CA PRO A 105 0.44 -5.21 -32.86
C PRO A 105 0.42 -3.68 -32.78
N THR A 106 -0.55 -3.06 -33.42
CA THR A 106 -0.95 -1.69 -33.09
C THR A 106 -1.61 -1.78 -31.73
N SER A 107 -0.82 -2.00 -30.68
CA SER A 107 -1.21 -1.58 -29.34
C SER A 107 -1.11 -0.06 -29.35
N ASP A 108 -2.12 0.56 -29.95
CA ASP A 108 -2.56 1.87 -29.50
C ASP A 108 -3.18 1.65 -28.10
N SER A 109 -2.38 1.14 -27.16
CA SER A 109 -2.72 1.15 -25.75
C SER A 109 -2.59 2.60 -25.38
N GLN A 110 -3.67 3.36 -25.60
CA GLN A 110 -3.82 4.65 -24.93
C GLN A 110 -3.46 4.40 -23.48
N SER A 111 -2.41 5.07 -23.02
CA SER A 111 -1.89 4.92 -21.67
C SER A 111 -3.05 5.10 -20.69
N THR A 112 -3.48 4.01 -20.07
CA THR A 112 -4.67 4.03 -19.22
C THR A 112 -4.28 4.55 -17.85
N TRP A 113 -5.14 5.35 -17.25
CA TRP A 113 -5.05 5.70 -15.84
C TRP A 113 -6.39 5.40 -15.19
N VAL A 114 -6.33 5.03 -13.91
CA VAL A 114 -7.48 4.67 -13.11
C VAL A 114 -7.29 5.25 -11.72
N ILE A 115 -8.35 5.79 -11.14
CA ILE A 115 -8.32 6.34 -9.78
C ILE A 115 -9.60 5.98 -9.05
N ALA A 116 -9.47 5.64 -7.77
CA ALA A 116 -10.59 5.43 -6.87
C ALA A 116 -10.33 6.13 -5.53
N LEU A 117 -11.40 6.54 -4.88
CA LEU A 117 -11.37 7.11 -3.52
C LEU A 117 -12.49 6.56 -2.65
N HIS A 118 -12.31 6.64 -1.33
CA HIS A 118 -13.37 6.48 -0.35
C HIS A 118 -13.39 7.64 0.64
N GLY A 119 -14.59 8.04 1.06
CA GLY A 119 -14.86 8.93 2.19
C GLY A 119 -15.18 8.18 3.49
N GLY A 120 -15.00 6.85 3.49
CA GLY A 120 -15.07 5.99 4.66
C GLY A 120 -16.28 5.07 4.73
N ALA A 121 -16.08 3.93 5.37
CA ALA A 121 -17.11 2.92 5.66
C ALA A 121 -17.85 3.24 6.97
N GLY A 122 -19.09 2.78 7.09
CA GLY A 122 -19.93 3.04 8.26
C GLY A 122 -21.40 2.72 8.03
N ALA A 123 -22.28 3.42 8.75
CA ALA A 123 -23.71 3.18 8.76
C ALA A 123 -24.53 4.45 8.46
N LEU A 124 -24.25 5.10 7.33
CA LEU A 124 -25.03 6.25 6.88
C LEU A 124 -26.50 5.84 6.61
N PRO A 125 -27.48 6.48 7.25
CA PRO A 125 -28.88 6.13 7.03
C PRO A 125 -29.35 6.57 5.64
N ARG A 126 -30.21 5.78 5.00
CA ARG A 126 -30.86 6.17 3.72
C ARG A 126 -31.89 7.29 3.88
N SER A 127 -32.29 7.59 5.11
CA SER A 127 -33.23 8.66 5.44
C SER A 127 -32.59 10.06 5.43
N LEU A 128 -31.31 10.17 5.05
CA LEU A 128 -30.66 11.47 4.90
C LEU A 128 -31.44 12.38 3.94
N PRO A 129 -31.53 13.69 4.24
CA PRO A 129 -32.16 14.63 3.33
C PRO A 129 -31.44 14.66 1.97
N PRO A 130 -32.17 14.74 0.83
CA PRO A 130 -31.58 14.71 -0.50
C PRO A 130 -30.46 15.74 -0.74
N GLU A 131 -30.57 16.92 -0.14
CA GLU A 131 -29.56 17.97 -0.21
C GLU A 131 -28.26 17.56 0.49
N VAL A 132 -28.33 16.81 1.59
CA VAL A 132 -27.15 16.29 2.30
C VAL A 132 -26.47 15.24 1.44
N VAL A 133 -27.24 14.34 0.84
CA VAL A 133 -26.75 13.31 -0.09
C VAL A 133 -26.06 13.94 -1.30
N ALA A 134 -26.67 14.97 -1.89
CA ALA A 134 -26.09 15.72 -3.00
C ALA A 134 -24.76 16.38 -2.61
N ARG A 135 -24.66 16.96 -1.40
CA ARG A 135 -23.39 17.51 -0.90
C ARG A 135 -22.30 16.45 -0.72
N TYR A 136 -22.63 15.27 -0.21
CA TYR A 136 -21.66 14.15 -0.14
C TYR A 136 -21.15 13.78 -1.53
N ARG A 137 -22.06 13.58 -2.49
CA ARG A 137 -21.68 13.25 -3.87
C ARG A 137 -20.81 14.35 -4.49
N ASN A 138 -21.19 15.62 -4.35
CA ASN A 138 -20.39 16.74 -4.85
C ASN A 138 -19.02 16.85 -4.17
N SER A 139 -18.90 16.43 -2.91
CA SER A 139 -17.64 16.47 -2.17
C SER A 139 -16.69 15.35 -2.62
N LEU A 140 -17.22 14.14 -2.82
CA LEU A 140 -16.47 13.04 -3.45
C LEU A 140 -16.06 13.40 -4.88
N ASP A 141 -16.96 14.02 -5.63
CA ASP A 141 -16.74 14.43 -7.02
C ASP A 141 -15.61 15.47 -7.14
N ARG A 142 -15.62 16.50 -6.29
CA ARG A 142 -14.56 17.51 -6.22
C ARG A 142 -13.21 16.89 -5.87
N ALA A 143 -13.17 16.00 -4.88
CA ALA A 143 -11.93 15.32 -4.50
C ALA A 143 -11.40 14.45 -5.64
N LEU A 144 -12.28 13.67 -6.28
CA LEU A 144 -11.93 12.84 -7.42
C LEU A 144 -11.38 13.68 -8.59
N GLN A 145 -11.98 14.84 -8.83
CA GLN A 145 -11.54 15.76 -9.88
C GLN A 145 -10.11 16.24 -9.67
N CYS A 146 -9.68 16.49 -8.42
CA CYS A 146 -8.29 16.87 -8.13
C CYS A 146 -7.28 15.81 -8.59
N GLY A 147 -7.58 14.52 -8.39
CA GLY A 147 -6.73 13.43 -8.88
C GLY A 147 -6.79 13.27 -10.40
N ILE A 148 -7.98 13.39 -11.00
CA ILE A 148 -8.16 13.38 -12.47
C ILE A 148 -7.33 14.49 -13.12
N ASP A 149 -7.30 15.70 -12.54
CA ASP A 149 -6.57 16.84 -13.07
C ASP A 149 -5.05 16.62 -13.10
N VAL A 150 -4.53 15.70 -12.27
CA VAL A 150 -3.14 15.24 -12.28
C VAL A 150 -2.94 14.17 -13.34
N LEU A 151 -3.75 13.10 -13.31
CA LEU A 151 -3.59 11.93 -14.18
C LEU A 151 -3.86 12.24 -15.65
N SER A 152 -4.88 13.05 -15.94
CA SER A 152 -5.23 13.46 -17.31
C SER A 152 -4.13 14.27 -18.02
N LYS A 153 -3.18 14.83 -17.26
CA LYS A 153 -1.99 15.53 -17.78
C LYS A 153 -0.74 14.65 -17.82
N GLY A 154 -0.87 13.35 -17.56
CA GLY A 154 0.24 12.40 -17.49
C GLY A 154 1.07 12.49 -16.21
N GLY A 155 0.52 13.08 -15.14
CA GLY A 155 1.16 13.14 -13.82
C GLY A 155 1.25 11.76 -13.14
N LYS A 156 2.04 11.69 -12.07
CA LYS A 156 2.28 10.45 -11.31
C LYS A 156 1.07 10.06 -10.46
N SER A 157 0.87 8.76 -10.26
CA SER A 157 -0.17 8.22 -9.36
C SER A 157 0.00 8.73 -7.94
N LEU A 158 1.24 8.81 -7.46
CA LEU A 158 1.58 9.33 -6.14
C LEU A 158 1.11 10.78 -5.92
N ASP A 159 1.21 11.63 -6.94
CA ASP A 159 0.76 13.01 -6.87
C ASP A 159 -0.78 13.10 -6.96
N ALA A 160 -1.40 12.21 -7.74
CA ALA A 160 -2.85 12.13 -7.87
C ALA A 160 -3.54 11.69 -6.56
N VAL A 161 -3.02 10.66 -5.89
CA VAL A 161 -3.56 10.23 -4.59
C VAL A 161 -3.33 11.30 -3.51
N THR A 162 -2.19 12.01 -3.56
CA THR A 162 -1.89 13.14 -2.67
C THR A 162 -2.91 14.26 -2.85
N ALA A 163 -3.12 14.73 -4.09
CA ALA A 163 -4.05 15.82 -4.38
C ALA A 163 -5.50 15.47 -3.99
N THR A 164 -5.91 14.23 -4.22
CA THR A 164 -7.24 13.72 -3.86
C THR A 164 -7.45 13.69 -2.35
N VAL A 165 -6.49 13.16 -1.59
CA VAL A 165 -6.60 13.09 -0.13
C VAL A 165 -6.49 14.48 0.52
N VAL A 166 -5.68 15.40 -0.02
CA VAL A 166 -5.67 16.81 0.42
C VAL A 166 -7.04 17.46 0.24
N ALA A 167 -7.74 17.19 -0.87
CA ALA A 167 -9.10 17.70 -1.08
C ALA A 167 -10.08 17.13 -0.06
N LEU A 168 -9.97 15.83 0.28
CA LEU A 168 -10.80 15.18 1.30
C LEU A 168 -10.50 15.71 2.71
N GLU A 169 -9.23 15.95 3.05
CA GLU A 169 -8.80 16.52 4.34
C GLU A 169 -9.21 17.99 4.54
N ASN A 170 -9.42 18.74 3.46
CA ASN A 170 -9.91 20.12 3.55
C ASN A 170 -11.44 20.20 3.65
N ASP A 171 -12.15 19.08 3.50
CA ASP A 171 -13.59 19.01 3.44
C ASP A 171 -14.21 18.53 4.77
N PRO A 172 -14.97 19.39 5.48
CA PRO A 172 -15.54 19.06 6.79
C PRO A 172 -16.55 17.89 6.77
N MET A 173 -16.94 17.39 5.59
CA MET A 173 -17.84 16.26 5.45
C MET A 173 -17.19 14.92 5.87
N PHE A 174 -15.85 14.83 5.85
CA PHE A 174 -15.12 13.59 6.07
C PHE A 174 -14.29 13.62 7.35
N ASN A 175 -13.95 12.43 7.86
CA ASN A 175 -13.15 12.29 9.09
C ASN A 175 -11.64 12.29 8.78
N ALA A 176 -11.12 13.37 8.22
CA ALA A 176 -9.69 13.57 8.01
C ALA A 176 -9.42 15.07 7.92
N GLY A 177 -8.31 15.56 8.48
CA GLY A 177 -8.05 17.00 8.54
C GLY A 177 -9.24 17.78 9.12
N ARG A 178 -9.76 18.75 8.38
CA ARG A 178 -10.97 19.49 8.74
C ARG A 178 -12.17 18.55 8.80
N GLY A 179 -12.86 18.49 9.94
CA GLY A 179 -13.96 17.53 10.16
C GLY A 179 -13.53 16.23 10.83
N ALA A 180 -12.28 16.14 11.28
CA ALA A 180 -11.79 15.06 12.11
C ALA A 180 -12.61 14.89 13.39
N VAL A 181 -12.79 13.64 13.81
CA VAL A 181 -13.41 13.27 15.08
C VAL A 181 -12.55 13.73 16.27
N PHE A 182 -13.20 13.81 17.42
CA PHE A 182 -12.54 14.11 18.69
C PHE A 182 -12.09 12.84 19.40
N ASN A 183 -10.94 12.91 20.07
CA ASN A 183 -10.55 11.96 21.10
C ASN A 183 -11.37 12.17 22.39
N ALA A 184 -11.25 11.25 23.35
CA ALA A 184 -11.95 11.31 24.63
C ALA A 184 -11.59 12.52 25.51
N ARG A 185 -10.51 13.24 25.18
CA ARG A 185 -10.08 14.46 25.88
C ARG A 185 -10.60 15.75 25.21
N GLY A 186 -11.39 15.64 24.14
CA GLY A 186 -11.99 16.81 23.49
C GLY A 186 -11.06 17.59 22.58
N PHE A 187 -10.07 16.92 21.97
CA PHE A 187 -9.25 17.49 20.88
C PHE A 187 -8.96 16.47 19.77
N HIS A 188 -8.27 16.89 18.71
CA HIS A 188 -8.03 16.12 17.50
C HIS A 188 -6.60 15.57 17.45
N GLU A 189 -6.49 14.33 16.97
CA GLU A 189 -5.22 13.67 16.67
C GLU A 189 -5.37 13.01 15.31
N LEU A 190 -4.49 13.34 14.36
CA LEU A 190 -4.62 12.93 12.97
C LEU A 190 -3.53 11.94 12.58
N ASP A 191 -3.91 10.98 11.75
CA ASP A 191 -3.02 9.93 11.26
C ASP A 191 -3.13 9.85 9.72
N ALA A 192 -2.02 9.62 9.03
CA ALA A 192 -2.02 9.38 7.58
C ALA A 192 -0.82 8.55 7.13
N SER A 193 -0.94 7.86 5.99
CA SER A 193 0.20 7.32 5.26
C SER A 193 0.00 7.33 3.75
N ILE A 194 1.11 7.24 3.04
CA ILE A 194 1.20 7.17 1.58
C ILE A 194 2.28 6.16 1.18
N MET A 195 2.09 5.49 0.04
CA MET A 195 3.04 4.51 -0.46
C MET A 195 3.13 4.56 -1.99
N ASP A 196 4.35 4.50 -2.50
CA ASP A 196 4.68 4.35 -3.92
C ASP A 196 4.88 2.87 -4.27
N GLY A 197 4.08 2.37 -5.21
CA GLY A 197 4.14 0.99 -5.66
C GLY A 197 5.37 0.67 -6.51
N GLN A 198 6.02 1.66 -7.12
CA GLN A 198 7.22 1.43 -7.94
C GLN A 198 8.44 1.08 -7.08
N THR A 199 8.62 1.81 -5.99
CA THR A 199 9.81 1.75 -5.14
C THR A 199 9.57 1.02 -3.82
N LEU A 200 8.30 0.82 -3.45
CA LEU A 200 7.85 0.42 -2.12
C LEU A 200 8.23 1.41 -1.01
N GLU A 201 8.68 2.62 -1.39
CA GLU A 201 8.87 3.71 -0.44
C GLU A 201 7.49 4.14 0.08
N GLY A 202 7.45 4.48 1.37
CA GLY A 202 6.24 4.93 2.01
C GLY A 202 6.55 5.77 3.23
N GLY A 203 5.61 6.64 3.56
CA GLY A 203 5.72 7.55 4.68
C GLY A 203 4.42 7.61 5.45
N GLY A 204 4.53 7.76 6.76
CA GLY A 204 3.42 7.75 7.68
C GLY A 204 3.65 8.72 8.83
N VAL A 205 2.55 9.26 9.33
CA VAL A 205 2.50 10.17 10.47
C VAL A 205 1.34 9.79 11.37
N ALA A 206 1.52 9.86 12.68
CA ALA A 206 0.46 9.53 13.63
C ALA A 206 0.43 10.51 14.82
N GLY A 207 -0.78 10.80 15.32
CA GLY A 207 -0.96 11.68 16.46
C GLY A 207 -0.63 13.15 16.19
N LEU A 208 -0.74 13.61 14.94
CA LEU A 208 -0.54 15.00 14.58
C LEU A 208 -1.64 15.88 15.18
N GLN A 209 -1.25 17.06 15.65
CA GLN A 209 -2.17 18.01 16.28
C GLN A 209 -2.17 19.39 15.61
N ARG A 210 -1.15 19.71 14.80
CA ARG A 210 -0.96 21.07 14.28
C ARG A 210 -0.88 21.14 12.76
N ILE A 211 -0.70 20.03 12.07
CA ILE A 211 -0.58 20.03 10.60
C ILE A 211 -1.93 19.98 9.89
N ARG A 212 -2.17 20.98 9.02
CA ARG A 212 -3.41 21.12 8.26
C ARG A 212 -3.77 19.88 7.44
N ASN A 213 -2.77 19.30 6.78
CA ASN A 213 -2.91 18.21 5.83
C ASN A 213 -1.95 17.06 6.19
N PRO A 214 -2.37 16.12 7.05
CA PRO A 214 -1.58 14.95 7.44
C PRO A 214 -0.96 14.18 6.28
N ILE A 215 -1.65 14.06 5.14
CA ILE A 215 -1.10 13.33 3.98
C ILE A 215 0.14 14.00 3.39
N LEU A 216 0.25 15.33 3.45
CA LEU A 216 1.46 16.05 3.02
C LEU A 216 2.63 15.80 3.97
N ALA A 217 2.35 15.70 5.27
CA ALA A 217 3.37 15.31 6.24
C ALA A 217 3.83 13.86 6.04
N ALA A 218 2.91 12.94 5.75
CA ALA A 218 3.25 11.57 5.37
C ALA A 218 4.13 11.52 4.10
N ARG A 219 3.78 12.30 3.07
CA ARG A 219 4.58 12.43 1.85
C ARG A 219 5.97 13.00 2.12
N LEU A 220 6.07 14.01 2.99
CA LEU A 220 7.35 14.56 3.41
C LEU A 220 8.22 13.53 4.15
N VAL A 221 7.64 12.71 5.03
CA VAL A 221 8.38 11.61 5.69
C VAL A 221 8.98 10.66 4.66
N MET A 222 8.24 10.32 3.62
CA MET A 222 8.72 9.47 2.54
C MET A 222 9.82 10.13 1.70
N ASP A 223 9.62 11.39 1.29
CA ASP A 223 10.49 12.08 0.33
C ASP A 223 11.77 12.65 0.98
N ASP A 224 11.73 13.07 2.25
CA ASP A 224 12.79 13.86 2.90
C ASP A 224 13.22 13.28 4.27
N SER A 225 13.12 11.96 4.45
CA SER A 225 13.66 11.30 5.63
C SER A 225 14.19 9.89 5.35
N HIS A 226 14.93 9.32 6.31
CA HIS A 226 15.32 7.90 6.30
C HIS A 226 14.32 7.02 7.06
N HIS A 227 13.14 7.54 7.36
CA HIS A 227 12.14 6.93 8.22
C HIS A 227 10.85 6.68 7.46
N VAL A 228 10.08 5.69 7.92
CA VAL A 228 8.79 5.33 7.32
C VAL A 228 7.63 5.87 8.15
N LEU A 229 7.78 6.02 9.46
CA LEU A 229 6.71 6.44 10.36
C LEU A 229 7.27 7.32 11.49
N ILE A 230 6.73 8.52 11.63
CA ILE A 230 7.02 9.45 12.73
C ILE A 230 5.72 9.72 13.50
N SER A 231 5.76 9.91 14.82
CA SER A 231 4.54 10.13 15.60
C SER A 231 4.68 11.17 16.71
N GLY A 232 3.53 11.67 17.16
CA GLY A 232 3.40 12.63 18.25
C GLY A 232 3.95 14.01 17.91
N GLU A 233 4.43 14.71 18.92
CA GLU A 233 4.93 16.09 18.80
C GLU A 233 6.08 16.23 17.79
N GLU A 234 6.93 15.20 17.68
CA GLU A 234 8.03 15.20 16.71
C GLU A 234 7.53 15.14 15.27
N ALA A 235 6.39 14.48 15.01
CA ALA A 235 5.81 14.45 13.67
C ALA A 235 5.27 15.82 13.25
N ASP A 236 4.66 16.57 14.17
CA ASP A 236 4.26 17.96 13.93
C ASP A 236 5.50 18.84 13.68
N ALA A 237 6.54 18.74 14.51
CA ALA A 237 7.76 19.53 14.39
C ALA A 237 8.51 19.24 13.08
N PHE A 238 8.64 17.97 12.70
CA PHE A 238 9.25 17.55 11.44
C PHE A 238 8.49 18.14 10.24
N ALA A 239 7.17 18.02 10.24
CA ALA A 239 6.33 18.53 9.15
C ALA A 239 6.35 20.06 9.06
N GLU A 240 6.28 20.77 10.19
CA GLU A 240 6.39 22.23 10.26
C GLU A 240 7.74 22.71 9.69
N ASN A 241 8.85 22.07 10.09
CA ASN A 241 10.18 22.39 9.59
C ASN A 241 10.36 22.10 8.09
N GLY A 242 9.68 21.07 7.56
CA GLY A 242 9.64 20.77 6.13
C GLY A 242 8.64 21.63 5.34
N GLY A 243 8.04 22.65 5.95
CA GLY A 243 7.18 23.61 5.26
C GLY A 243 5.70 23.20 5.15
N CYS A 244 5.25 22.17 5.86
CA CYS A 244 3.82 21.86 5.94
C CYS A 244 3.07 22.98 6.67
N ALA A 245 1.91 23.36 6.16
CA ALA A 245 1.09 24.40 6.78
C ALA A 245 0.57 23.96 8.17
N THR A 246 0.80 24.80 9.17
CA THR A 246 0.28 24.61 10.53
C THR A 246 -1.05 25.33 10.73
N VAL A 247 -1.90 24.78 11.57
CA VAL A 247 -3.20 25.33 11.99
C VAL A 247 -3.42 25.11 13.48
N GLU A 248 -4.27 25.96 14.06
CA GLU A 248 -4.80 25.72 15.40
C GLU A 248 -5.81 24.56 15.40
N GLN A 249 -5.96 23.88 16.53
CA GLN A 249 -6.90 22.77 16.71
C GLN A 249 -8.34 23.12 16.31
N SER A 250 -8.72 24.38 16.48
CA SER A 250 -10.05 24.89 16.14
C SER A 250 -10.37 24.84 14.65
N TYR A 251 -9.37 24.69 13.77
CA TYR A 251 -9.55 24.45 12.34
C TYR A 251 -10.26 23.12 12.05
N TYR A 252 -10.00 22.09 12.86
CA TYR A 252 -10.58 20.76 12.65
C TYR A 252 -12.03 20.64 13.14
N TYR A 253 -12.46 21.59 13.98
CA TYR A 253 -13.77 21.59 14.64
C TYR A 253 -14.93 21.55 13.65
N THR A 254 -15.93 20.74 13.97
CA THR A 254 -17.31 20.88 13.48
C THR A 254 -18.27 20.57 14.61
N GLU A 255 -19.43 21.22 14.62
CA GLU A 255 -20.46 21.00 15.65
C GLU A 255 -20.94 19.54 15.60
N LYS A 256 -21.09 18.99 14.39
CA LYS A 256 -21.44 17.59 14.16
C LYS A 256 -20.53 16.63 14.94
N ARG A 257 -19.21 16.77 14.80
CA ARG A 257 -18.22 15.87 15.46
C ARG A 257 -18.17 16.10 16.96
N TRP A 258 -18.39 17.33 17.42
CA TRP A 258 -18.50 17.63 18.85
C TRP A 258 -19.70 16.91 19.48
N GLN A 259 -20.88 17.01 18.86
CA GLN A 259 -22.08 16.32 19.33
C GLN A 259 -21.93 14.79 19.28
N GLN A 260 -21.18 14.24 18.32
CA GLN A 260 -20.83 12.81 18.30
C GLN A 260 -20.00 12.41 19.52
N LEU A 261 -19.00 13.20 19.91
CA LEU A 261 -18.21 12.96 21.12
C LEU A 261 -19.11 12.94 22.36
N GLN A 262 -19.98 13.94 22.51
CA GLN A 262 -20.87 14.04 23.67
C GLN A 262 -21.79 12.82 23.82
N ARG A 263 -22.26 12.25 22.70
CA ARG A 263 -23.04 11.00 22.71
C ARG A 263 -22.19 9.76 22.99
N ALA A 264 -20.93 9.75 22.57
CA ALA A 264 -20.04 8.60 22.71
C ALA A 264 -19.47 8.45 24.14
N LEU A 265 -19.18 9.55 24.83
CA LEU A 265 -18.56 9.53 26.16
C LEU A 265 -19.36 8.70 27.20
N PRO A 266 -20.69 8.87 27.36
CA PRO A 266 -21.47 8.06 28.29
C PRO A 266 -21.45 6.56 27.94
N LEU A 267 -21.43 6.20 26.64
CA LEU A 267 -21.34 4.81 26.19
C LEU A 267 -20.01 4.17 26.58
N MET A 268 -18.96 5.00 26.72
CA MET A 268 -17.64 4.60 27.22
C MET A 268 -17.50 4.72 28.74
N LYS A 269 -18.57 5.03 29.47
CA LYS A 269 -18.57 5.30 30.92
C LYS A 269 -17.67 6.48 31.32
N LEU A 270 -17.65 7.50 30.47
CA LEU A 270 -16.98 8.79 30.71
C LEU A 270 -18.02 9.90 30.80
N ASP A 271 -17.71 10.93 31.59
CA ASP A 271 -18.58 12.10 31.70
C ASP A 271 -18.51 12.96 30.43
N PRO A 272 -19.65 13.54 29.97
CA PRO A 272 -19.67 14.56 28.94
C PRO A 272 -18.75 15.73 29.26
N LEU A 273 -18.15 16.33 28.23
CA LEU A 273 -17.26 17.49 28.38
C LEU A 273 -18.04 18.79 28.20
N SER A 274 -17.80 19.79 29.05
CA SER A 274 -18.44 21.11 28.95
C SER A 274 -18.00 21.92 27.74
N SER A 275 -16.75 21.75 27.30
CA SER A 275 -16.16 22.41 26.12
C SER A 275 -15.05 21.56 25.52
N PRO A 276 -14.66 21.79 24.25
CA PRO A 276 -13.40 21.25 23.73
C PRO A 276 -12.21 21.69 24.58
N ALA A 277 -11.06 21.02 24.40
CA ALA A 277 -9.81 21.38 25.08
C ALA A 277 -9.14 22.65 24.53
N TYR A 278 -9.85 23.39 23.67
CA TYR A 278 -9.42 24.62 23.02
C TYR A 278 -10.62 25.57 22.81
N PRO A 279 -10.41 26.88 22.58
CA PRO A 279 -11.51 27.82 22.34
C PRO A 279 -12.32 27.49 21.08
N ILE A 280 -13.65 27.50 21.18
CA ILE A 280 -14.55 27.28 20.05
C ILE A 280 -14.43 28.48 19.08
N PRO A 281 -14.29 28.26 17.75
CA PRO A 281 -14.28 29.35 16.78
C PRO A 281 -15.54 30.22 16.86
N THR A 282 -15.38 31.54 16.84
CA THR A 282 -16.51 32.48 16.81
C THR A 282 -17.13 32.65 15.42
N ASP A 283 -16.42 32.22 14.38
CA ASP A 283 -16.84 32.30 12.97
C ASP A 283 -17.03 30.89 12.37
N LEU A 284 -17.82 30.08 13.07
CA LEU A 284 -18.36 28.87 12.48
C LEU A 284 -19.39 29.32 11.43
N GLY A 285 -18.94 29.51 10.19
CA GLY A 285 -19.83 29.64 9.04
C GLY A 285 -20.91 28.55 9.09
N PRO A 286 -22.10 28.76 8.49
CA PRO A 286 -23.30 27.99 8.80
C PRO A 286 -23.03 26.49 8.71
N ASP A 287 -22.95 25.83 9.87
CA ASP A 287 -22.68 24.40 10.00
C ASP A 287 -23.99 23.67 9.67
N ASN A 288 -24.39 23.76 8.40
CA ASN A 288 -25.62 23.21 7.88
C ASN A 288 -25.47 21.71 7.63
N ASN A 289 -24.89 20.95 8.56
CA ASN A 289 -24.74 19.50 8.41
C ASN A 289 -25.74 18.76 9.30
N PRO A 290 -26.95 18.44 8.77
CA PRO A 290 -27.86 17.51 9.41
C PRO A 290 -27.18 16.17 9.67
N GLU A 291 -27.68 15.55 10.73
CA GLU A 291 -27.51 14.17 11.18
C GLU A 291 -27.01 13.18 10.13
N GLY A 292 -26.03 12.35 10.50
CA GLY A 292 -25.53 11.24 9.68
C GLY A 292 -24.07 10.94 9.96
N ASP A 293 -23.75 9.73 10.40
CA ASP A 293 -22.37 9.33 10.70
C ASP A 293 -21.64 8.94 9.42
N THR A 294 -20.75 9.81 8.95
CA THR A 294 -19.91 9.53 7.79
C THR A 294 -18.53 9.12 8.21
N GLY A 295 -18.23 7.87 7.85
CA GLY A 295 -16.93 7.34 7.45
C GLY A 295 -15.76 7.70 8.35
N GLU A 296 -15.18 6.70 9.01
CA GLU A 296 -14.03 6.90 9.89
C GLU A 296 -12.77 7.40 9.15
N THR A 297 -12.56 7.02 7.89
CA THR A 297 -11.25 7.18 7.23
C THR A 297 -11.43 7.52 5.76
N VAL A 298 -10.59 8.40 5.22
CA VAL A 298 -10.57 8.71 3.79
C VAL A 298 -9.33 8.09 3.13
N GLY A 299 -9.40 7.86 1.82
CA GLY A 299 -8.25 7.35 1.09
C GLY A 299 -8.45 7.30 -0.40
N CYS A 300 -7.35 7.10 -1.11
CA CYS A 300 -7.28 7.11 -2.56
C CYS A 300 -6.24 6.11 -3.06
N VAL A 301 -6.54 5.46 -4.18
CA VAL A 301 -5.62 4.58 -4.92
C VAL A 301 -5.63 4.98 -6.39
N ALA A 302 -4.49 4.89 -7.06
CA ALA A 302 -4.38 5.23 -8.47
C ALA A 302 -3.36 4.36 -9.21
N LEU A 303 -3.67 4.09 -10.48
CA LEU A 303 -2.75 3.63 -11.52
C LEU A 303 -2.55 4.78 -12.51
N ASP A 304 -1.29 5.16 -12.75
CA ASP A 304 -0.97 6.19 -13.75
C ASP A 304 -0.62 5.63 -15.13
N VAL A 305 -0.49 6.54 -16.09
CA VAL A 305 -0.14 6.25 -17.49
C VAL A 305 1.23 5.61 -17.68
N HIS A 306 2.09 5.64 -16.66
CA HIS A 306 3.42 5.03 -16.65
C HIS A 306 3.39 3.62 -16.04
N GLY A 307 2.22 3.13 -15.63
CA GLY A 307 2.04 1.83 -15.00
C GLY A 307 2.38 1.81 -13.52
N ASN A 308 2.48 2.98 -12.85
CA ASN A 308 2.79 3.02 -11.43
C ASN A 308 1.55 3.12 -10.56
N LEU A 309 1.55 2.34 -9.49
CA LEU A 309 0.52 2.30 -8.48
C LEU A 309 0.89 3.19 -7.28
N ALA A 310 -0.10 3.83 -6.68
CA ALA A 310 0.08 4.53 -5.41
C ALA A 310 -1.18 4.44 -4.54
N ALA A 311 -1.00 4.48 -3.23
CA ALA A 311 -2.07 4.49 -2.25
C ALA A 311 -1.83 5.55 -1.17
N ALA A 312 -2.90 6.19 -0.71
CA ALA A 312 -2.89 7.19 0.35
C ALA A 312 -4.12 7.04 1.25
N THR A 313 -3.94 7.18 2.56
CA THR A 313 -5.03 7.05 3.55
C THR A 313 -4.82 8.08 4.67
N SER A 314 -5.89 8.73 5.11
CA SER A 314 -5.86 9.76 6.18
C SER A 314 -7.09 9.68 7.07
N THR A 315 -6.95 9.99 8.37
CA THR A 315 -8.03 9.87 9.34
C THR A 315 -7.87 10.77 10.57
N GLY A 316 -8.99 11.15 11.20
CA GLY A 316 -9.03 11.61 12.60
C GLY A 316 -9.07 10.48 13.63
N GLY A 317 -9.12 9.22 13.20
CA GLY A 317 -9.31 8.04 14.02
C GLY A 317 -10.78 7.81 14.39
N ARG A 318 -11.04 7.34 15.61
CA ARG A 318 -12.41 7.10 16.10
C ARG A 318 -12.87 8.15 17.09
N THR A 319 -14.17 8.45 17.04
CA THR A 319 -14.83 9.27 18.06
C THR A 319 -14.58 8.69 19.45
N ALA A 320 -14.20 9.56 20.38
CA ALA A 320 -13.86 9.23 21.75
C ALA A 320 -12.68 8.22 21.87
N LYS A 321 -11.81 8.12 20.87
CA LYS A 321 -10.57 7.33 21.00
C LYS A 321 -9.77 7.80 22.23
N ARG A 322 -9.06 6.87 22.86
CA ARG A 322 -8.08 7.22 23.90
C ARG A 322 -6.98 8.08 23.28
N PHE A 323 -6.53 9.10 24.01
CA PHE A 323 -5.36 9.91 23.60
C PHE A 323 -4.15 9.02 23.29
N GLY A 324 -3.50 9.25 22.15
CA GLY A 324 -2.39 8.43 21.65
C GLY A 324 -2.81 7.11 21.00
N ARG A 325 -4.11 6.84 20.81
CA ARG A 325 -4.56 5.68 20.03
C ARG A 325 -4.25 5.91 18.56
N ILE A 326 -3.48 5.01 17.98
CA ILE A 326 -3.13 4.97 16.56
C ILE A 326 -3.94 3.88 15.87
N GLY A 327 -4.58 4.23 14.75
CA GLY A 327 -5.33 3.30 13.90
C GLY A 327 -4.48 2.61 12.83
N ASP A 328 -5.14 2.04 11.84
CA ASP A 328 -4.53 1.36 10.69
C ASP A 328 -3.98 2.32 9.64
N SER A 329 -4.59 3.50 9.51
CA SER A 329 -4.30 4.46 8.43
C SER A 329 -2.85 4.92 8.30
N PRO A 330 -2.04 5.08 9.38
CA PRO A 330 -0.62 5.42 9.24
C PRO A 330 0.30 4.19 9.14
N ILE A 331 -0.25 2.98 9.21
CA ILE A 331 0.52 1.73 9.26
C ILE A 331 0.49 1.10 7.87
N LEU A 332 1.61 1.18 7.16
CA LEU A 332 1.80 0.51 5.88
C LEU A 332 1.56 -0.99 6.01
N GLY A 333 0.77 -1.54 5.09
CA GLY A 333 0.31 -2.92 5.08
C GLY A 333 -0.93 -3.19 5.94
N ALA A 334 -1.37 -2.27 6.79
CA ALA A 334 -2.65 -2.36 7.50
C ALA A 334 -3.74 -1.59 6.74
N GLY A 335 -3.68 -0.26 6.76
CA GLY A 335 -4.63 0.64 6.10
C GLY A 335 -4.23 1.03 4.68
N THR A 336 -2.94 1.08 4.38
CA THR A 336 -2.39 1.58 3.11
C THR A 336 -1.32 0.65 2.58
N TYR A 337 -1.37 0.29 1.30
CA TYR A 337 -0.30 -0.49 0.65
C TYR A 337 -0.29 -0.25 -0.84
N ALA A 338 0.87 -0.24 -1.48
CA ALA A 338 1.00 -0.20 -2.94
C ALA A 338 2.22 -1.01 -3.40
N ASP A 339 2.05 -1.76 -4.49
CA ASP A 339 3.12 -2.51 -5.14
C ASP A 339 2.77 -2.67 -6.63
N ASN A 340 3.67 -2.25 -7.52
CA ASN A 340 3.51 -2.33 -8.98
C ASN A 340 3.36 -3.77 -9.49
N ASN A 341 3.73 -4.78 -8.71
CA ASN A 341 3.56 -6.19 -9.06
C ASN A 341 2.17 -6.73 -8.71
N THR A 342 1.38 -6.00 -7.92
CA THR A 342 0.07 -6.45 -7.45
C THR A 342 -0.96 -5.32 -7.52
N ALA A 343 -1.12 -4.52 -6.47
CA ALA A 343 -2.17 -3.54 -6.34
C ALA A 343 -1.83 -2.40 -5.37
N ALA A 344 -2.51 -1.28 -5.55
CA ALA A 344 -2.66 -0.23 -4.55
C ALA A 344 -3.97 -0.44 -3.77
N ILE A 345 -3.93 -0.35 -2.44
CA ILE A 345 -5.03 -0.64 -1.53
C ILE A 345 -5.14 0.46 -0.47
N SER A 346 -6.35 0.95 -0.24
CA SER A 346 -6.69 1.83 0.89
C SER A 346 -7.91 1.29 1.64
N GLY A 347 -7.77 1.13 2.96
CA GLY A 347 -8.76 0.58 3.86
C GLY A 347 -9.49 1.62 4.72
N THR A 348 -10.68 1.26 5.18
CA THR A 348 -11.47 2.05 6.13
C THR A 348 -12.34 1.15 7.01
N GLY A 349 -12.33 1.39 8.32
CA GLY A 349 -13.19 0.68 9.26
C GLY A 349 -12.50 0.45 10.59
N ILE A 350 -12.70 -0.73 11.17
CA ILE A 350 -12.21 -1.04 12.50
C ILE A 350 -10.68 -1.22 12.49
N GLY A 351 -9.92 -0.12 12.56
CA GLY A 351 -8.45 -0.10 12.50
C GLY A 351 -7.71 -1.16 13.31
N GLU A 352 -8.18 -1.53 14.51
CA GLU A 352 -7.57 -2.63 15.27
C GLU A 352 -7.61 -3.97 14.51
N GLU A 353 -8.69 -4.27 13.80
CA GLU A 353 -8.81 -5.47 12.94
C GLU A 353 -7.90 -5.35 11.72
N TYR A 354 -7.82 -4.16 11.11
CA TYR A 354 -6.95 -3.92 9.95
C TYR A 354 -5.48 -4.10 10.29
N ILE A 355 -5.04 -3.66 11.47
CA ILE A 355 -3.69 -3.89 11.98
C ILE A 355 -3.46 -5.37 12.26
N ARG A 356 -4.34 -6.00 13.06
CA ARG A 356 -4.21 -7.42 13.47
C ARG A 356 -4.20 -8.39 12.29
N HIS A 357 -4.82 -8.00 11.20
CA HIS A 357 -4.95 -8.81 10.00
C HIS A 357 -4.14 -8.31 8.81
N SER A 358 -3.40 -7.20 8.95
CA SER A 358 -2.59 -6.60 7.87
C SER A 358 -3.37 -6.54 6.56
N ILE A 359 -4.59 -5.99 6.60
CA ILE A 359 -5.58 -6.17 5.52
C ILE A 359 -5.04 -5.69 4.17
N ALA A 360 -4.45 -4.50 4.09
CA ALA A 360 -3.92 -3.97 2.84
C ALA A 360 -2.79 -4.85 2.25
N ALA A 361 -1.78 -5.21 3.05
CA ALA A 361 -0.70 -6.09 2.60
C ALA A 361 -1.22 -7.51 2.28
N ARG A 362 -2.23 -7.99 3.01
CA ARG A 362 -2.83 -9.30 2.77
C ARG A 362 -3.49 -9.39 1.40
N VAL A 363 -4.14 -8.34 0.92
CA VAL A 363 -4.67 -8.30 -0.46
C VAL A 363 -3.53 -8.52 -1.45
N SER A 364 -2.45 -7.72 -1.35
CA SER A 364 -1.26 -7.85 -2.21
C SER A 364 -0.66 -9.27 -2.17
N LEU A 365 -0.38 -9.79 -0.96
CA LEU A 365 0.22 -11.11 -0.78
C LEU A 365 -0.65 -12.25 -1.31
N ARG A 366 -1.98 -12.11 -1.30
CA ARG A 366 -2.89 -13.11 -1.89
C ARG A 366 -2.81 -13.09 -3.42
N MET A 367 -2.69 -11.91 -4.02
CA MET A 367 -2.46 -11.80 -5.46
C MET A 367 -1.10 -12.42 -5.82
N GLU A 368 -0.03 -12.04 -5.12
CA GLU A 368 1.33 -12.49 -5.40
C GLU A 368 1.54 -13.99 -5.15
N LEU A 369 1.17 -14.47 -3.96
CA LEU A 369 1.56 -15.82 -3.49
C LEU A 369 0.49 -16.88 -3.76
N ALA A 370 -0.78 -16.47 -3.83
CA ALA A 370 -1.90 -17.38 -4.07
C ALA A 370 -2.49 -17.25 -5.49
N ASN A 371 -1.93 -16.38 -6.34
CA ASN A 371 -2.44 -16.09 -7.69
C ASN A 371 -3.93 -15.75 -7.72
N ASN A 372 -4.42 -15.09 -6.66
CA ASN A 372 -5.80 -14.61 -6.65
C ASN A 372 -5.95 -13.40 -7.56
N THR A 373 -7.12 -13.25 -8.18
CA THR A 373 -7.50 -11.98 -8.79
C THR A 373 -7.65 -10.89 -7.72
N LEU A 374 -7.63 -9.63 -8.12
CA LEU A 374 -7.88 -8.51 -7.20
C LEU A 374 -9.21 -8.69 -6.44
N GLU A 375 -10.26 -9.07 -7.15
CA GLU A 375 -11.59 -9.27 -6.56
C GLU A 375 -11.60 -10.42 -5.55
N GLU A 376 -11.00 -11.57 -5.88
CA GLU A 376 -10.89 -12.71 -4.97
C GLU A 376 -10.12 -12.36 -3.70
N ALA A 377 -9.00 -11.65 -3.83
CA ALA A 377 -8.17 -11.23 -2.71
C ALA A 377 -8.90 -10.25 -1.78
N CYS A 378 -9.58 -9.27 -2.36
CA CYS A 378 -10.36 -8.27 -1.63
C CYS A 378 -11.58 -8.89 -0.94
N LYS A 379 -12.37 -9.71 -1.64
CA LYS A 379 -13.52 -10.43 -1.04
C LYS A 379 -13.09 -11.37 0.07
N ASN A 380 -11.97 -12.08 -0.10
CA ASN A 380 -11.45 -12.91 0.99
C ASN A 380 -11.19 -12.09 2.27
N CYS A 381 -10.57 -10.91 2.13
CA CYS A 381 -10.33 -10.05 3.27
C CYS A 381 -11.62 -9.53 3.92
N LEU A 382 -12.62 -9.12 3.12
CA LEU A 382 -13.87 -8.57 3.62
C LEU A 382 -14.84 -9.62 4.20
N GLU A 383 -14.88 -10.82 3.63
CA GLU A 383 -15.91 -11.82 3.91
C GLU A 383 -15.42 -12.96 4.80
N GLN A 384 -14.10 -13.25 4.80
CA GLN A 384 -13.53 -14.41 5.50
C GLN A 384 -12.58 -14.02 6.64
N VAL A 385 -11.93 -12.85 6.53
CA VAL A 385 -10.97 -12.37 7.54
C VAL A 385 -11.63 -11.39 8.49
N LEU A 386 -12.20 -10.33 7.95
CA LEU A 386 -12.93 -9.33 8.73
C LEU A 386 -14.30 -9.87 9.13
N ARG A 387 -14.78 -9.45 10.30
CA ARG A 387 -16.15 -9.79 10.74
C ARG A 387 -17.14 -8.86 10.04
N PRO A 388 -18.43 -9.24 10.01
CA PRO A 388 -19.47 -8.37 9.50
C PRO A 388 -19.44 -6.99 10.17
N ASN A 389 -19.55 -5.93 9.37
CA ASN A 389 -19.48 -4.52 9.77
C ASN A 389 -18.11 -4.04 10.29
N ASP A 390 -17.01 -4.76 10.03
CA ASP A 390 -15.68 -4.29 10.40
C ASP A 390 -15.10 -3.26 9.39
N GLY A 391 -15.59 -3.11 8.16
CA GLY A 391 -15.13 -2.04 7.27
C GLY A 391 -15.29 -2.24 5.75
N GLY A 392 -14.46 -1.56 4.98
CA GLY A 392 -14.37 -1.65 3.54
C GLY A 392 -13.00 -1.21 3.00
N LEU A 393 -12.77 -1.44 1.71
CA LEU A 393 -11.53 -1.05 1.05
C LEU A 393 -11.78 -0.71 -0.41
N ILE A 394 -10.90 0.12 -0.94
CA ILE A 394 -10.74 0.32 -2.39
C ILE A 394 -9.39 -0.24 -2.82
N ALA A 395 -9.33 -0.76 -4.03
CA ALA A 395 -8.08 -1.22 -4.63
C ALA A 395 -8.08 -1.07 -6.15
N VAL A 396 -6.88 -0.89 -6.71
CA VAL A 396 -6.61 -0.94 -8.15
C VAL A 396 -5.37 -1.78 -8.38
N ASP A 397 -5.43 -2.73 -9.32
CA ASP A 397 -4.27 -3.58 -9.68
C ASP A 397 -3.47 -3.01 -10.86
N TYR A 398 -2.33 -3.66 -11.15
CA TYR A 398 -1.42 -3.26 -12.23
C TYR A 398 -2.04 -3.36 -13.63
N GLU A 399 -3.17 -4.05 -13.79
CA GLU A 399 -3.93 -4.12 -15.05
C GLU A 399 -5.03 -3.04 -15.13
N GLY A 400 -5.25 -2.29 -14.05
CA GLY A 400 -6.29 -1.27 -13.94
C GLY A 400 -7.65 -1.82 -13.53
N ASN A 401 -7.74 -3.07 -13.07
CA ASN A 401 -8.98 -3.58 -12.50
C ASN A 401 -9.25 -2.88 -11.17
N LEU A 402 -10.53 -2.63 -10.88
CA LEU A 402 -10.98 -1.92 -9.68
C LEU A 402 -11.74 -2.83 -8.74
N PHE A 403 -11.56 -2.61 -7.44
CA PHE A 403 -12.42 -3.14 -6.39
C PHE A 403 -12.82 -2.02 -5.43
N LEU A 404 -14.12 -1.87 -5.15
CA LEU A 404 -14.66 -0.87 -4.22
C LEU A 404 -15.76 -1.49 -3.36
N GLY A 405 -15.37 -2.24 -2.32
CA GLY A 405 -16.28 -3.08 -1.55
C GLY A 405 -16.25 -2.82 -0.03
N THR A 406 -17.34 -3.14 0.64
CA THR A 406 -17.47 -3.04 2.09
C THR A 406 -18.35 -4.15 2.66
N ASN A 407 -18.10 -4.55 3.90
CA ASN A 407 -18.97 -5.41 4.70
C ASN A 407 -19.78 -4.62 5.75
N THR A 408 -19.78 -3.29 5.66
CA THR A 408 -20.63 -2.37 6.43
C THR A 408 -21.84 -1.93 5.61
N PRO A 409 -22.88 -1.32 6.21
CA PRO A 409 -24.04 -0.87 5.46
C PRO A 409 -23.73 0.18 4.38
N THR A 410 -22.65 0.96 4.56
CA THR A 410 -22.31 2.08 3.67
C THR A 410 -20.81 2.27 3.52
N MET A 411 -20.38 2.66 2.32
CA MET A 411 -19.04 3.19 2.10
C MET A 411 -19.12 4.24 1.01
N SER A 412 -18.95 5.50 1.39
CA SER A 412 -18.89 6.59 0.42
C SER A 412 -17.64 6.45 -0.44
N ARG A 413 -17.81 6.38 -1.76
CA ARG A 413 -16.73 6.03 -2.68
C ARG A 413 -17.01 6.48 -4.11
N ALA A 414 -15.95 6.73 -4.87
CA ALA A 414 -16.04 7.13 -6.27
C ALA A 414 -14.82 6.65 -7.05
N TRP A 415 -14.94 6.54 -8.37
CA TRP A 415 -13.83 6.17 -9.26
C TRP A 415 -13.95 6.86 -10.61
N ALA A 416 -12.82 6.94 -11.32
CA ALA A 416 -12.75 7.40 -12.70
C ALA A 416 -11.68 6.63 -13.48
N HIS A 417 -11.86 6.58 -14.80
CA HIS A 417 -10.95 5.97 -15.76
C HIS A 417 -10.64 6.95 -16.90
N SER A 418 -9.48 6.76 -17.53
CA SER A 418 -9.03 7.55 -18.69
C SER A 418 -9.97 7.53 -19.90
N ASP A 419 -10.96 6.65 -19.94
CA ASP A 419 -11.94 6.54 -21.03
C ASP A 419 -13.17 7.45 -20.83
N GLY A 420 -13.18 8.24 -19.75
CA GLY A 420 -14.24 9.16 -19.40
C GLY A 420 -15.32 8.57 -18.49
N ARG A 421 -15.29 7.26 -18.20
CA ARG A 421 -16.18 6.68 -17.19
C ARG A 421 -15.82 7.17 -15.80
N ARG A 422 -16.85 7.51 -15.02
CA ARG A 422 -16.75 7.85 -13.60
C ARG A 422 -18.07 7.56 -12.91
N GLU A 423 -18.01 7.07 -11.69
CA GLU A 423 -19.21 6.81 -10.87
C GLU A 423 -18.95 7.13 -9.39
N CYS A 424 -20.03 7.36 -8.65
CA CYS A 424 -20.02 7.68 -7.22
C CYS A 424 -21.19 6.99 -6.51
N ALA A 425 -20.91 6.38 -5.36
CA ALA A 425 -21.90 5.70 -4.51
C ALA A 425 -21.66 6.00 -3.03
N ILE A 426 -22.71 5.81 -2.24
CA ILE A 426 -22.70 6.01 -0.78
C ILE A 426 -23.10 4.73 -0.05
N TRP A 427 -24.12 4.05 -0.56
CA TRP A 427 -24.68 2.81 -0.03
C TRP A 427 -24.24 1.61 -0.89
N ASP A 428 -25.12 0.62 -1.01
CA ASP A 428 -24.96 -0.61 -1.78
C ASP A 428 -25.12 -0.42 -3.31
N GLU A 429 -25.13 0.83 -3.80
CA GLU A 429 -25.32 1.09 -5.23
C GLU A 429 -24.20 0.40 -6.02
N PRO A 430 -24.52 -0.34 -7.10
CA PRO A 430 -23.51 -0.94 -7.95
C PRO A 430 -22.71 0.17 -8.64
N LEU A 431 -21.37 0.05 -8.61
CA LEU A 431 -20.43 1.03 -9.18
C LEU A 431 -19.67 0.54 -10.40
N LEU A 432 -19.61 -0.78 -10.56
CA LEU A 432 -18.93 -1.42 -11.67
C LEU A 432 -19.99 -2.17 -12.46
N PRO A 433 -19.93 -2.15 -13.80
CA PRO A 433 -20.76 -3.04 -14.61
C PRO A 433 -20.56 -4.46 -14.09
N LYS A 434 -21.65 -5.23 -13.90
CA LYS A 434 -21.51 -6.66 -13.59
C LYS A 434 -20.65 -7.28 -14.69
N SER A 435 -19.52 -7.88 -14.33
CA SER A 435 -18.78 -8.74 -15.24
C SER A 435 -19.74 -9.84 -15.70
N ASN A 436 -20.05 -9.86 -17.00
CA ASN A 436 -20.93 -10.87 -17.59
C ASN A 436 -20.31 -12.26 -17.53
#